data_AF-A0A381IAY8-F1
#
_entry.id   AF-A0A381IAY8-F1
#
_cell.length_a   1.000
_cell.length_b   1.000
_cell.length_c   1.000
_cell.angle_alpha   90.00
_cell.angle_beta   90.00
_cell.angle_gamma   90.00
#
_symmetry.space_group_name_H-M   'P 1'
#
loop_
_entity.id
_entity.type
_entity.pdbx_description
1 polymer ?
#
loop_
_entity_poly.entity_id
_entity_poly.type
_entity_poly.pdbx_seq_one_letter_code
_entity_poly.pdbx_strand_id
1 'polypeptide(L)'
;MKKNRLIAKNISIAFIVLFFFSVFTFFYVGNINRVLEYETNDIITVTIAGWIILSFLFLGIIIYILYSKANSQKTIEKVAYTDFVTGYSNWRKFELDVTNLLKKTSQNNKYAMVIFDIDKFKAINDIYGHKKGNLILKDIADTLNELTDINETFARVSADNFNILLTYNKKEDIINIIKKIMANNELVNLSFGIYEIKDKDLSVSVYSDRASLAKSSIKNNSDVNFAFFNDKLREKLLFEDKIEKEMEYALESGQFVMYLQPKYNIKLDKFCGSEALVRWQYTEKEVIYPGDFIPIFEKNGFIRKIDMYILEQACKEIRSLFDKGISPLPISVNFSRVDFLKKILLKT
;
A
#
# COMPACT_ATOMS: atom_id res chain seq x y z
N MET A 1 8.05 10.02 -31.74
CA MET A 1 8.73 10.02 -33.07
C MET A 1 8.96 8.63 -33.69
N LYS A 2 9.50 7.62 -32.97
CA LYS A 2 9.75 6.27 -33.56
C LYS A 2 8.48 5.52 -34.02
N LYS A 3 7.35 5.65 -33.31
CA LYS A 3 6.06 4.97 -33.63
C LYS A 3 5.42 5.47 -34.94
N ASN A 4 5.43 6.79 -35.18
CA ASN A 4 4.93 7.38 -36.43
C ASN A 4 5.82 7.02 -37.63
N ARG A 5 7.14 6.85 -37.43
CA ARG A 5 8.04 6.37 -38.47
C ARG A 5 7.78 4.92 -38.86
N LEU A 6 7.40 4.04 -37.92
CA LEU A 6 7.09 2.64 -38.22
C LEU A 6 5.78 2.50 -39.00
N ILE A 7 4.76 3.28 -38.63
CA ILE A 7 3.47 3.32 -39.34
C ILE A 7 3.69 3.89 -40.76
N ALA A 8 4.42 4.99 -40.88
CA ALA A 8 4.76 5.56 -42.19
C ALA A 8 5.55 4.57 -43.06
N LYS A 9 6.53 3.85 -42.48
CA LYS A 9 7.32 2.84 -43.20
C LYS A 9 6.45 1.69 -43.70
N ASN A 10 5.50 1.21 -42.90
CA ASN A 10 4.60 0.12 -43.32
C ASN A 10 3.61 0.57 -44.40
N ILE A 11 3.12 1.82 -44.33
CA ILE A 11 2.29 2.42 -45.39
C ILE A 11 3.10 2.55 -46.69
N SER A 12 4.34 3.05 -46.61
CA SER A 12 5.22 3.15 -47.79
C SER A 12 5.51 1.80 -48.42
N ILE A 13 5.75 0.74 -47.64
CA ILE A 13 5.96 -0.61 -48.18
C ILE A 13 4.69 -1.12 -48.88
N ALA A 14 3.51 -0.92 -48.31
CA ALA A 14 2.26 -1.32 -48.94
C ALA A 14 2.02 -0.57 -50.27
N PHE A 15 2.31 0.73 -50.33
CA PHE A 15 2.26 1.51 -51.57
C PHE A 15 3.25 1.01 -52.62
N ILE A 16 4.48 0.67 -52.22
CA ILE A 16 5.51 0.14 -53.11
C ILE A 16 5.06 -1.20 -53.71
N VAL A 17 4.53 -2.12 -52.89
CA VAL A 17 4.04 -3.41 -53.35
C VAL A 17 2.86 -3.24 -54.31
N LEU A 18 1.90 -2.37 -54.00
CA LEU A 18 0.76 -2.07 -54.88
C LEU A 18 1.20 -1.42 -56.19
N PHE A 19 2.21 -0.55 -56.17
CA PHE A 19 2.77 0.08 -57.37
C PHE A 19 3.48 -0.94 -58.26
N PHE A 20 4.33 -1.81 -57.70
CA PHE A 20 4.98 -2.84 -58.51
C PHE A 20 4.00 -3.87 -59.04
N PHE A 21 2.95 -4.20 -58.28
CA PHE A 21 1.91 -5.12 -58.72
C PHE A 21 1.05 -4.51 -59.84
N SER A 22 0.69 -3.21 -59.74
CA SER A 22 -0.06 -2.52 -60.80
C SER A 22 0.75 -2.38 -62.09
N VAL A 23 2.05 -2.06 -61.97
CA VAL A 23 2.98 -2.03 -63.10
C VAL A 23 3.11 -3.41 -63.74
N PHE A 24 3.25 -4.47 -62.93
CA PHE A 24 3.31 -5.84 -63.45
C PHE A 24 2.02 -6.23 -64.20
N THR A 25 0.85 -5.92 -63.66
CA THR A 25 -0.42 -6.15 -64.37
C THR A 25 -0.55 -5.32 -65.64
N PHE A 26 -0.09 -4.06 -65.66
CA PHE A 26 -0.10 -3.23 -66.86
C PHE A 26 0.79 -3.82 -67.97
N PHE A 27 1.98 -4.30 -67.62
CA PHE A 27 2.87 -4.99 -68.57
C PHE A 27 2.33 -6.35 -69.02
N TYR A 28 1.71 -7.11 -68.10
CA TYR A 28 1.11 -8.41 -68.41
C TYR A 28 -0.08 -8.26 -69.37
N VAL A 29 -0.97 -7.30 -69.11
CA VAL A 29 -2.10 -6.95 -69.98
C VAL A 29 -1.62 -6.37 -71.31
N GLY A 30 -0.61 -5.49 -71.29
CA GLY A 30 0.00 -4.91 -72.50
C GLY A 30 0.65 -5.97 -73.41
N ASN A 31 1.28 -7.00 -72.84
CA ASN A 31 1.84 -8.12 -73.60
C ASN A 31 0.76 -9.02 -74.22
N ILE A 32 -0.37 -9.24 -73.53
CA ILE A 32 -1.52 -9.97 -74.08
C ILE A 32 -2.16 -9.18 -75.24
N ASN A 33 -2.23 -7.85 -75.13
CA ASN A 33 -2.81 -6.96 -76.15
C ASN A 33 -2.05 -6.97 -77.49
N ARG A 34 -0.77 -7.35 -77.46
CA ARG A 34 0.06 -7.44 -78.67
C ARG A 34 -0.20 -8.72 -79.48
N VAL A 35 -1.01 -9.64 -78.95
CA VAL A 35 -1.21 -11.01 -79.48
C VAL A 35 -2.65 -11.26 -79.96
N LEU A 36 -3.65 -10.42 -79.65
CA LEU A 36 -5.07 -10.72 -79.94
C LEU A 36 -5.86 -9.47 -80.42
N GLU A 37 -6.50 -9.56 -81.60
CA GLU A 37 -7.32 -8.51 -82.22
C GLU A 37 -8.73 -8.38 -81.62
N TYR A 38 -9.17 -7.12 -81.46
CA TYR A 38 -10.51 -6.52 -81.32
C TYR A 38 -11.62 -7.09 -80.40
N GLU A 39 -11.60 -8.34 -79.93
CA GLU A 39 -12.53 -8.85 -78.89
C GLU A 39 -11.99 -8.70 -77.45
N THR A 40 -10.78 -8.18 -77.30
CA THR A 40 -10.05 -8.12 -76.02
C THR A 40 -10.38 -6.91 -75.14
N ASN A 41 -10.97 -5.84 -75.70
CA ASN A 41 -11.22 -4.59 -74.96
C ASN A 41 -12.22 -4.78 -73.80
N ASP A 42 -13.25 -5.62 -73.98
CA ASP A 42 -14.24 -5.88 -72.93
C ASP A 42 -13.63 -6.71 -71.79
N ILE A 43 -12.80 -7.70 -72.13
CA ILE A 43 -12.09 -8.54 -71.16
C ILE A 43 -11.10 -7.70 -70.32
N ILE A 44 -10.38 -6.78 -70.98
CA ILE A 44 -9.45 -5.86 -70.31
C ILE A 44 -10.21 -4.94 -69.35
N THR A 45 -11.32 -4.35 -69.80
CA THR A 45 -12.13 -3.44 -68.98
C THR A 45 -12.69 -4.15 -67.75
N VAL A 46 -13.21 -5.37 -67.90
CA VAL A 46 -13.71 -6.20 -66.79
C VAL A 46 -12.59 -6.55 -65.82
N THR A 47 -11.40 -6.87 -66.31
CA THR A 47 -10.24 -7.21 -65.47
C THR A 47 -9.77 -6.01 -64.66
N ILE A 48 -9.67 -4.82 -65.27
CA ILE A 48 -9.31 -3.57 -64.59
C ILE A 48 -10.35 -3.22 -63.53
N ALA A 49 -11.64 -3.30 -63.85
CA ALA A 49 -12.72 -3.07 -62.91
C ALA A 49 -12.65 -4.04 -61.71
N GLY A 50 -12.37 -5.32 -61.96
CA GLY A 50 -12.15 -6.32 -60.92
C GLY A 50 -10.99 -5.97 -59.98
N TRP A 51 -9.86 -5.51 -60.51
CA TRP A 51 -8.71 -5.06 -59.71
C TRP A 51 -9.00 -3.80 -58.90
N ILE A 52 -9.76 -2.85 -59.45
CA ILE A 52 -10.19 -1.66 -58.72
C ILE A 52 -11.06 -2.06 -57.53
N ILE A 53 -12.03 -2.94 -57.73
CA ILE A 53 -12.89 -3.45 -56.65
C ILE A 53 -12.07 -4.18 -55.58
N LEU A 54 -11.15 -5.07 -55.99
CA LEU A 54 -10.25 -5.77 -55.07
C LEU A 54 -9.35 -4.80 -54.28
N SER A 55 -8.84 -3.76 -54.92
CA SER A 55 -8.03 -2.72 -54.29
C SER A 55 -8.83 -1.94 -53.24
N PHE A 56 -10.08 -1.56 -53.54
CA PHE A 56 -10.96 -0.91 -52.56
C PHE A 56 -11.33 -1.83 -51.40
N LEU A 57 -11.60 -3.12 -51.65
CA LEU A 57 -11.84 -4.10 -50.60
C LEU A 57 -10.61 -4.25 -49.70
N PHE A 58 -9.41 -4.35 -50.28
CA PHE A 58 -8.16 -4.45 -49.55
C PHE A 58 -7.88 -3.18 -48.71
N LEU A 59 -8.12 -2.00 -49.28
CA LEU A 59 -8.01 -0.72 -48.56
C LEU A 59 -8.99 -0.66 -47.38
N GLY A 60 -10.24 -1.10 -47.58
CA GLY A 60 -11.24 -1.20 -46.52
C GLY A 60 -10.80 -2.11 -45.37
N ILE A 61 -10.22 -3.28 -45.68
CA ILE A 61 -9.66 -4.21 -44.68
C ILE A 61 -8.51 -3.56 -43.91
N ILE A 62 -7.58 -2.86 -44.58
CA ILE A 62 -6.47 -2.17 -43.91
C ILE A 62 -6.99 -1.10 -42.95
N ILE A 63 -7.93 -0.26 -43.40
CA ILE A 63 -8.53 0.78 -42.57
C ILE A 63 -9.21 0.16 -41.34
N TYR A 64 -9.96 -0.93 -41.53
CA TYR A 64 -10.59 -1.68 -40.44
C TYR A 64 -9.57 -2.23 -39.43
N ILE A 65 -8.47 -2.83 -39.89
CA ILE A 65 -7.40 -3.35 -39.00
C ILE A 65 -6.75 -2.21 -38.22
N LEU A 66 -6.45 -1.07 -38.86
CA LEU A 66 -5.86 0.09 -38.20
C LEU A 66 -6.81 0.68 -37.14
N TYR A 67 -8.10 0.79 -37.48
CA TYR A 67 -9.14 1.23 -36.55
C TYR A 67 -9.26 0.27 -35.36
N SER A 68 -9.39 -1.04 -35.63
CA SER A 68 -9.50 -2.08 -34.60
C SER A 68 -8.29 -2.09 -33.66
N LYS A 69 -7.07 -1.93 -34.21
CA LYS A 69 -5.83 -1.84 -33.42
C LYS A 69 -5.77 -0.58 -32.56
N ALA A 70 -6.19 0.57 -33.10
CA ALA A 70 -6.24 1.81 -32.34
C ALA A 70 -7.26 1.75 -31.20
N ASN A 71 -8.44 1.17 -31.46
CA ASN A 71 -9.49 1.02 -30.44
C ASN A 71 -9.07 0.00 -29.37
N SER A 72 -8.47 -1.11 -29.77
CA SER A 72 -7.91 -2.11 -28.86
C SER A 72 -6.82 -1.51 -27.97
N GLN A 73 -5.95 -0.64 -28.51
CA GLN A 73 -4.93 0.06 -27.70
C GLN A 73 -5.56 0.97 -26.63
N LYS A 74 -6.59 1.75 -26.99
CA LYS A 74 -7.30 2.61 -26.02
C LYS A 74 -7.96 1.78 -24.91
N THR A 75 -8.60 0.67 -25.28
CA THR A 75 -9.23 -0.23 -24.31
C THR A 75 -8.19 -0.88 -23.41
N ILE A 76 -7.06 -1.34 -23.97
CA ILE A 76 -5.95 -1.92 -23.20
C ILE A 76 -5.36 -0.88 -22.25
N GLU A 77 -5.12 0.36 -22.69
CA GLU A 77 -4.61 1.42 -21.83
C GLU A 77 -5.59 1.74 -20.70
N LYS A 78 -6.89 1.84 -21.00
CA LYS A 78 -7.92 2.07 -19.99
C LYS A 78 -7.96 0.93 -18.96
N VAL A 79 -7.97 -0.32 -19.40
CA VAL A 79 -7.97 -1.49 -18.50
C VAL A 79 -6.67 -1.60 -17.70
N ALA A 80 -5.53 -1.24 -18.29
CA ALA A 80 -4.23 -1.34 -17.65
C ALA A 80 -3.95 -0.23 -16.64
N TYR A 81 -4.60 0.92 -16.77
CA TYR A 81 -4.28 2.14 -16.00
C TYR A 81 -5.42 2.72 -15.19
N THR A 82 -6.64 2.20 -15.33
CA THR A 82 -7.83 2.69 -14.62
C THR A 82 -8.34 1.67 -13.62
N ASP A 83 -8.73 2.12 -12.42
CA ASP A 83 -9.50 1.34 -11.46
C ASP A 83 -10.97 1.31 -11.88
N PHE A 84 -11.57 0.11 -11.92
CA PHE A 84 -12.93 -0.07 -12.44
C PHE A 84 -14.03 0.46 -11.51
N VAL A 85 -13.75 0.65 -10.22
CA VAL A 85 -14.75 1.14 -9.25
C VAL A 85 -14.78 2.66 -9.27
N THR A 86 -13.61 3.28 -9.19
CA THR A 86 -13.51 4.74 -9.09
C THR A 86 -13.47 5.42 -10.46
N GLY A 87 -13.00 4.73 -11.50
CA GLY A 87 -12.78 5.32 -12.83
C GLY A 87 -11.52 6.17 -12.95
N TYR A 88 -10.70 6.25 -11.89
CA TYR A 88 -9.44 6.98 -11.84
C TYR A 88 -8.23 6.06 -11.93
N SER A 89 -7.03 6.58 -11.73
CA SER A 89 -5.78 5.82 -11.82
C SER A 89 -5.78 4.59 -10.90
N ASN A 90 -5.26 3.48 -11.41
CA ASN A 90 -4.84 2.34 -10.60
C ASN A 90 -3.36 2.47 -10.18
N TRP A 91 -2.87 1.50 -9.41
CA TRP A 91 -1.47 1.44 -8.98
C TRP A 91 -0.45 1.60 -10.12
N ARG A 92 -0.65 0.90 -11.25
CA ARG A 92 0.28 0.92 -12.37
C ARG A 92 0.40 2.30 -12.99
N LYS A 93 -0.72 3.01 -13.11
CA LYS A 93 -0.75 4.38 -13.63
C LYS A 93 -0.10 5.36 -12.65
N PHE A 94 -0.41 5.21 -11.36
CA PHE A 94 0.18 6.00 -10.29
C PHE A 94 1.71 5.88 -10.26
N GLU A 95 2.26 4.67 -10.31
CA GLU A 95 3.70 4.45 -10.31
C GLU A 95 4.39 5.15 -11.49
N LEU A 96 3.80 5.07 -12.68
CA LEU A 96 4.30 5.76 -13.88
C LEU A 96 4.24 7.28 -13.72
N ASP A 97 3.13 7.82 -13.20
CA ASP A 97 2.93 9.26 -13.05
C ASP A 97 3.84 9.84 -11.97
N VAL A 98 3.95 9.21 -10.81
CA VAL A 98 4.89 9.59 -9.74
C VAL A 98 6.32 9.59 -10.27
N THR A 99 6.75 8.52 -10.96
CA THR A 99 8.10 8.42 -11.53
C THR A 99 8.37 9.56 -12.52
N ASN A 100 7.38 9.92 -13.34
CA ASN A 100 7.51 11.02 -14.30
C ASN A 100 7.53 12.39 -13.62
N LEU A 101 6.69 12.61 -12.60
CA LEU A 101 6.61 13.86 -11.84
C LEU A 101 7.92 14.11 -11.08
N LEU A 102 8.46 13.10 -10.42
CA LEU A 102 9.73 13.22 -9.69
C LEU A 102 10.93 13.49 -10.61
N LYS A 103 10.89 13.01 -11.86
CA LYS A 103 11.95 13.25 -12.87
C LYS A 103 11.85 14.61 -13.57
N LYS A 104 10.63 15.12 -13.80
CA LYS A 104 10.40 16.35 -14.59
C LYS A 104 10.63 17.63 -13.79
N THR A 105 10.50 17.56 -12.48
CA THR A 105 10.40 18.74 -11.64
C THR A 105 11.77 19.18 -11.11
N SER A 106 11.96 20.49 -10.94
CA SER A 106 13.18 21.05 -10.36
C SER A 106 13.52 20.41 -9.00
N GLN A 107 14.82 20.39 -8.64
CA GLN A 107 15.30 19.82 -7.38
C GLN A 107 14.53 20.33 -6.15
N ASN A 108 14.00 21.56 -6.21
CA ASN A 108 13.43 22.29 -5.09
C ASN A 108 11.98 21.94 -4.74
N ASN A 109 11.21 21.29 -5.61
CA ASN A 109 9.84 20.90 -5.24
C ASN A 109 9.87 19.75 -4.23
N LYS A 110 9.15 19.92 -3.12
CA LYS A 110 8.98 18.89 -2.10
C LYS A 110 7.72 18.10 -2.40
N TYR A 111 7.82 16.79 -2.20
CA TYR A 111 6.74 15.85 -2.45
C TYR A 111 6.48 15.01 -1.21
N ALA A 112 5.22 14.75 -0.91
CA ALA A 112 4.80 13.84 0.14
C ALA A 112 3.99 12.70 -0.46
N MET A 113 4.32 11.48 -0.06
CA MET A 113 3.47 10.31 -0.29
C MET A 113 2.47 10.21 0.86
N VAL A 114 1.18 10.28 0.55
CA VAL A 114 0.09 10.13 1.51
C VAL A 114 -0.67 8.86 1.16
N ILE A 115 -0.91 8.01 2.16
CA ILE A 115 -1.70 6.79 2.01
C ILE A 115 -2.78 6.78 3.06
N PHE A 116 -3.97 6.37 2.68
CA PHE A 116 -5.07 6.22 3.62
C PHE A 116 -6.02 5.10 3.20
N ASP A 117 -6.81 4.66 4.16
CA ASP A 117 -7.91 3.72 3.99
C ASP A 117 -9.15 4.17 4.76
N ILE A 118 -10.23 3.40 4.60
CA ILE A 118 -11.49 3.63 5.29
C ILE A 118 -11.54 2.71 6.51
N ASP A 119 -11.63 3.29 7.70
CA ASP A 119 -11.69 2.51 8.93
C ASP A 119 -12.92 1.59 8.91
N LYS A 120 -12.68 0.30 9.18
CA LYS A 120 -13.72 -0.75 9.22
C LYS A 120 -14.53 -0.86 7.92
N PHE A 121 -13.93 -0.61 6.76
CA PHE A 121 -14.60 -0.73 5.46
C PHE A 121 -15.30 -2.07 5.22
N LYS A 122 -14.73 -3.18 5.72
CA LYS A 122 -15.37 -4.49 5.67
C LYS A 122 -16.74 -4.50 6.35
N ALA A 123 -16.85 -3.90 7.54
CA ALA A 123 -18.13 -3.81 8.25
C ALA A 123 -19.15 -2.97 7.48
N ILE A 124 -18.70 -1.91 6.79
CA ILE A 124 -19.55 -1.11 5.91
C ILE A 124 -20.10 -1.97 4.76
N ASN A 125 -19.26 -2.78 4.11
CA ASN A 125 -19.70 -3.70 3.07
C ASN A 125 -20.64 -4.78 3.58
N ASP A 126 -20.38 -5.32 4.76
CA ASP A 126 -21.19 -6.38 5.36
C ASP A 126 -22.60 -5.87 5.75
N ILE A 127 -22.70 -4.61 6.19
CA ILE A 127 -23.97 -3.99 6.60
C ILE A 127 -24.76 -3.42 5.41
N TYR A 128 -24.10 -2.68 4.51
CA TYR A 128 -24.78 -1.90 3.46
C TYR A 128 -24.60 -2.49 2.05
N GLY A 129 -23.83 -3.56 1.92
CA GLY A 129 -23.53 -4.23 0.65
C GLY A 129 -22.44 -3.54 -0.18
N HIS A 130 -21.77 -4.33 -1.02
CA HIS A 130 -20.66 -3.87 -1.87
C HIS A 130 -21.02 -2.71 -2.81
N LYS A 131 -22.28 -2.59 -3.25
CA LYS A 131 -22.71 -1.46 -4.09
C LYS A 131 -22.56 -0.13 -3.36
N LYS A 132 -22.93 -0.08 -2.08
CA LYS A 132 -22.79 1.14 -1.26
C LYS A 132 -21.33 1.44 -0.95
N GLY A 133 -20.54 0.41 -0.63
CA GLY A 133 -19.09 0.55 -0.47
C GLY A 133 -18.40 1.12 -1.71
N ASN A 134 -18.78 0.65 -2.90
CA ASN A 134 -18.26 1.17 -4.16
C ASN A 134 -18.61 2.64 -4.42
N LEU A 135 -19.81 3.09 -4.00
CA LEU A 135 -20.18 4.51 -4.09
C LEU A 135 -19.29 5.36 -3.19
N ILE A 136 -19.05 4.93 -1.95
CA ILE A 136 -18.15 5.64 -1.02
C ILE A 136 -16.73 5.75 -1.61
N LEU A 137 -16.21 4.66 -2.17
CA LEU A 137 -14.89 4.68 -2.83
C LEU A 137 -14.84 5.65 -4.00
N LYS A 138 -15.94 5.77 -4.74
CA LYS A 138 -16.05 6.70 -5.86
C LYS A 138 -16.13 8.15 -5.37
N ASP A 139 -16.95 8.45 -4.37
CA ASP A 139 -17.09 9.80 -3.79
C ASP A 139 -15.74 10.32 -3.24
N ILE A 140 -14.97 9.43 -2.59
CA ILE A 140 -13.60 9.75 -2.16
C ILE A 140 -12.71 10.06 -3.37
N ALA A 141 -12.76 9.24 -4.43
CA ALA A 141 -11.93 9.45 -5.60
C ALA A 141 -12.29 10.74 -6.37
N ASP A 142 -13.58 11.06 -6.46
CA ASP A 142 -14.09 12.31 -7.03
C ASP A 142 -13.56 13.51 -6.21
N THR A 143 -13.61 13.43 -4.87
CA THR A 143 -13.01 14.42 -3.95
C THR A 143 -11.51 14.60 -4.21
N LEU A 144 -10.76 13.50 -4.36
CA LEU A 144 -9.33 13.57 -4.62
C LEU A 144 -9.03 14.26 -5.95
N ASN A 145 -9.81 13.95 -6.99
CA ASN A 145 -9.64 14.57 -8.29
C ASN A 145 -9.87 16.09 -8.28
N GLU A 146 -10.79 16.58 -7.45
CA GLU A 146 -11.01 18.02 -7.28
C GLU A 146 -9.90 18.71 -6.48
N LEU A 147 -9.23 17.98 -5.59
CA LEU A 147 -8.20 18.53 -4.70
C LEU A 147 -6.78 18.44 -5.27
N THR A 148 -6.50 17.53 -6.21
CA THR A 148 -5.15 17.34 -6.76
C THR A 148 -4.85 18.26 -7.93
N ASP A 149 -3.67 18.87 -7.90
CA ASP A 149 -3.15 19.73 -8.97
C ASP A 149 -2.41 18.97 -10.09
N ILE A 150 -2.00 19.68 -11.15
CA ILE A 150 -1.28 19.13 -12.32
C ILE A 150 0.06 18.43 -11.98
N ASN A 151 0.68 18.80 -10.86
CA ASN A 151 1.94 18.22 -10.39
C ASN A 151 1.75 17.13 -9.33
N GLU A 152 0.49 16.75 -9.11
CA GLU A 152 0.07 15.77 -8.11
C GLU A 152 -0.63 14.62 -8.82
N THR A 153 -0.80 13.52 -8.11
CA THR A 153 -1.52 12.37 -8.65
C THR A 153 -2.05 11.53 -7.51
N PHE A 154 -3.12 10.77 -7.77
CA PHE A 154 -3.67 9.84 -6.82
C PHE A 154 -4.11 8.56 -7.53
N ALA A 155 -4.28 7.49 -6.76
CA ALA A 155 -4.85 6.25 -7.23
C ALA A 155 -5.51 5.46 -6.11
N ARG A 156 -6.46 4.62 -6.50
CA ARG A 156 -6.88 3.49 -5.67
C ARG A 156 -5.95 2.31 -5.95
N VAL A 157 -5.31 1.79 -4.91
CA VAL A 157 -4.32 0.70 -5.03
C VAL A 157 -5.00 -0.65 -4.91
N SER A 158 -5.79 -0.83 -3.86
CA SER A 158 -6.53 -2.08 -3.60
C SER A 158 -7.61 -1.85 -2.55
N ALA A 159 -8.72 -2.60 -2.60
CA ALA A 159 -9.80 -2.53 -1.61
C ALA A 159 -10.23 -1.08 -1.28
N ASP A 160 -9.90 -0.58 -0.12
CA ASP A 160 -10.16 0.77 0.39
C ASP A 160 -8.90 1.66 0.49
N ASN A 161 -7.76 1.17 0.01
CA ASN A 161 -6.48 1.87 0.08
C ASN A 161 -6.30 2.83 -1.10
N PHE A 162 -6.03 4.08 -0.77
CA PHE A 162 -5.70 5.15 -1.68
C PHE A 162 -4.28 5.66 -1.43
N ASN A 163 -3.60 6.00 -2.53
CA ASN A 163 -2.31 6.67 -2.50
C ASN A 163 -2.43 8.02 -3.20
N ILE A 164 -1.77 9.03 -2.65
CA ILE A 164 -1.70 10.39 -3.19
C ILE A 164 -0.24 10.84 -3.16
N LEU A 165 0.24 11.43 -4.24
CA LEU A 165 1.45 12.21 -4.28
C LEU A 165 1.06 13.69 -4.26
N LEU A 166 1.42 14.38 -3.18
CA LEU A 166 1.16 15.82 -3.01
C LEU A 166 2.44 16.62 -3.14
N THR A 167 2.31 17.82 -3.69
CA THR A 167 3.33 18.87 -3.59
C THR A 167 3.08 19.71 -2.35
N TYR A 168 4.14 20.20 -1.71
CA TYR A 168 3.98 21.04 -0.53
C TYR A 168 5.15 22.01 -0.33
N ASN A 169 4.89 23.13 0.35
CA ASN A 169 5.93 24.05 0.80
C ASN A 169 6.21 23.86 2.29
N LYS A 170 5.13 23.73 3.07
CA LYS A 170 5.13 23.49 4.52
C LYS A 170 4.25 22.28 4.86
N LYS A 171 4.49 21.65 6.02
CA LYS A 171 3.75 20.44 6.43
C LYS A 171 2.25 20.71 6.59
N GLU A 172 1.90 21.94 6.95
CA GLU A 172 0.52 22.41 7.09
C GLU A 172 -0.26 22.30 5.78
N ASP A 173 0.40 22.42 4.61
CA ASP A 173 -0.25 22.28 3.31
C ASP A 173 -0.83 20.86 3.14
N ILE A 174 -0.04 19.84 3.51
CA ILE A 174 -0.45 18.43 3.49
C ILE A 174 -1.63 18.21 4.45
N ILE A 175 -1.52 18.75 5.67
CA ILE A 175 -2.57 18.62 6.69
C ILE A 175 -3.87 19.27 6.23
N ASN A 176 -3.80 20.42 5.55
CA ASN A 176 -4.97 21.11 5.03
C ASN A 176 -5.68 20.29 3.95
N ILE A 177 -4.93 19.63 3.05
CA ILE A 177 -5.51 18.71 2.06
C ILE A 177 -6.18 17.53 2.77
N ILE A 178 -5.51 16.90 3.75
CA ILE A 178 -6.08 15.79 4.53
C ILE A 178 -7.40 16.21 5.20
N LYS A 179 -7.44 17.40 5.84
CA LYS A 179 -8.66 17.92 6.46
C LYS A 179 -9.78 18.15 5.45
N LYS A 180 -9.47 18.64 4.24
CA LYS A 180 -10.46 18.77 3.17
C LYS A 180 -10.99 17.42 2.71
N ILE A 181 -10.13 16.40 2.60
CA ILE A 181 -10.57 15.03 2.26
C ILE A 181 -11.54 14.52 3.33
N MET A 182 -11.19 14.67 4.61
CA MET A 182 -12.05 14.25 5.71
C MET A 182 -13.39 15.01 5.75
N ALA A 183 -13.37 16.34 5.58
CA ALA A 183 -14.57 17.17 5.61
C ALA A 183 -15.54 16.90 4.45
N ASN A 184 -15.04 16.44 3.29
CA ASN A 184 -15.92 16.03 2.19
C ASN A 184 -16.43 14.59 2.35
N ASN A 185 -15.93 13.84 3.33
CA ASN A 185 -16.22 12.42 3.54
C ASN A 185 -16.61 12.11 5.00
N GLU A 186 -17.41 12.98 5.63
CA GLU A 186 -17.77 12.91 7.07
C GLU A 186 -18.48 11.60 7.49
N LEU A 187 -19.03 10.86 6.53
CA LEU A 187 -19.70 9.58 6.77
C LEU A 187 -18.74 8.43 7.08
N VAL A 188 -17.44 8.63 6.87
CA VAL A 188 -16.42 7.61 7.10
C VAL A 188 -15.23 8.18 7.86
N ASN A 189 -14.65 7.33 8.71
CA ASN A 189 -13.37 7.64 9.35
C ASN A 189 -12.25 7.22 8.41
N LEU A 190 -11.28 8.12 8.24
CA LEU A 190 -10.11 7.93 7.40
C LEU A 190 -8.85 8.03 8.25
N SER A 191 -7.91 7.12 7.99
CA SER A 191 -6.61 7.04 8.67
C SER A 191 -5.48 7.25 7.68
N PHE A 192 -4.64 8.26 7.90
CA PHE A 192 -3.62 8.73 6.96
C PHE A 192 -2.19 8.45 7.45
N GLY A 193 -1.34 7.96 6.57
CA GLY A 193 0.11 7.87 6.75
C GLY A 193 0.83 8.75 5.74
N ILE A 194 1.81 9.51 6.21
CA ILE A 194 2.49 10.52 5.42
C ILE A 194 3.99 10.25 5.40
N TYR A 195 4.59 10.17 4.22
CA TYR A 195 6.03 10.10 4.04
C TYR A 195 6.53 11.30 3.22
N GLU A 196 7.36 12.14 3.83
CA GLU A 196 8.07 13.22 3.14
C GLU A 196 9.20 12.63 2.29
N ILE A 197 9.11 12.79 0.98
CA ILE A 197 10.10 12.25 0.04
C ILE A 197 11.38 13.09 0.14
N LYS A 198 12.38 12.52 0.83
CA LYS A 198 13.72 13.12 0.99
C LYS A 198 14.67 12.73 -0.13
N ASP A 199 14.61 11.46 -0.52
CA ASP A 199 15.43 10.87 -1.57
C ASP A 199 14.49 10.50 -2.73
N LYS A 200 14.69 11.16 -3.88
CA LYS A 200 13.85 11.00 -5.07
C LYS A 200 14.29 9.80 -5.94
N ASP A 201 15.40 9.16 -5.63
CA ASP A 201 15.95 8.02 -6.38
C ASP A 201 15.39 6.67 -5.94
N LEU A 202 14.62 6.65 -4.84
CA LEU A 202 13.94 5.45 -4.37
C LEU A 202 12.73 5.11 -5.25
N SER A 203 12.30 3.85 -5.21
CA SER A 203 11.10 3.41 -5.93
C SER A 203 9.81 3.93 -5.28
N VAL A 204 8.75 4.04 -6.08
CA VAL A 204 7.42 4.47 -5.60
C VAL A 204 6.88 3.51 -4.52
N SER A 205 7.19 2.22 -4.64
CA SER A 205 6.86 1.22 -3.61
C SER A 205 7.49 1.55 -2.26
N VAL A 206 8.75 1.99 -2.23
CA VAL A 206 9.43 2.35 -0.97
C VAL A 206 8.79 3.57 -0.31
N TYR A 207 8.37 4.57 -1.10
CA TYR A 207 7.60 5.70 -0.56
C TYR A 207 6.27 5.23 0.04
N SER A 208 5.60 4.34 -0.68
CA SER A 208 4.32 3.76 -0.26
C SER A 208 4.46 2.95 1.03
N ASP A 209 5.50 2.14 1.16
CA ASP A 209 5.76 1.34 2.36
C ASP A 209 6.03 2.23 3.58
N ARG A 210 6.83 3.30 3.40
CA ARG A 210 7.12 4.26 4.49
C ARG A 210 5.86 5.00 4.95
N ALA A 211 5.03 5.46 4.02
CA ALA A 211 3.75 6.09 4.37
C ALA A 211 2.81 5.07 5.07
N SER A 212 2.76 3.83 4.60
CA SER A 212 1.96 2.76 5.20
C SER A 212 2.40 2.40 6.62
N LEU A 213 3.70 2.43 6.91
CA LEU A 213 4.24 2.27 8.27
C LEU A 213 3.76 3.41 9.18
N ALA A 214 3.76 4.65 8.69
CA ALA A 214 3.22 5.77 9.45
C ALA A 214 1.72 5.58 9.76
N LYS A 215 0.92 5.20 8.77
CA LYS A 215 -0.51 4.88 8.98
C LYS A 215 -0.70 3.77 10.02
N SER A 216 0.11 2.71 9.94
CA SER A 216 0.00 1.57 10.85
C SER A 216 0.30 1.93 12.31
N SER A 217 1.07 2.99 12.55
CA SER A 217 1.39 3.44 13.92
C SER A 217 0.22 4.05 14.69
N ILE A 218 -0.79 4.55 13.97
CA ILE A 218 -2.02 5.11 14.56
C ILE A 218 -3.19 4.12 14.50
N LYS A 219 -2.94 2.90 13.99
CA LYS A 219 -3.96 1.85 13.92
C LYS A 219 -4.50 1.56 15.32
N ASN A 220 -5.82 1.68 15.48
CA ASN A 220 -6.58 1.56 16.73
C ASN A 220 -6.55 2.78 17.67
N ASN A 221 -5.97 3.91 17.25
CA ASN A 221 -6.11 5.17 17.97
C ASN A 221 -7.20 6.01 17.29
N SER A 222 -8.42 5.98 17.83
CA SER A 222 -9.57 6.71 17.26
C SER A 222 -9.41 8.23 17.28
N ASP A 223 -8.50 8.75 18.09
CA ASP A 223 -8.35 10.19 18.33
C ASP A 223 -7.32 10.82 17.38
N VAL A 224 -6.60 10.01 16.60
CA VAL A 224 -5.52 10.45 15.71
C VAL A 224 -5.74 9.93 14.30
N ASN A 225 -6.10 10.83 13.39
CA ASN A 225 -6.38 10.47 11.99
C ASN A 225 -5.14 10.46 11.08
N PHE A 226 -3.99 11.01 11.50
CA PHE A 226 -2.81 11.02 10.63
C PHE A 226 -1.49 10.87 11.40
N ALA A 227 -0.48 10.30 10.73
CA ALA A 227 0.88 10.20 11.25
C ALA A 227 1.93 10.45 10.16
N PHE A 228 3.02 11.13 10.56
CA PHE A 228 4.20 11.31 9.73
C PHE A 228 5.21 10.19 10.00
N PHE A 229 5.73 9.61 8.92
CA PHE A 229 6.85 8.71 8.97
C PHE A 229 8.09 9.45 9.46
N ASN A 230 8.78 8.83 10.40
CA ASN A 230 10.14 9.18 10.76
C ASN A 230 10.93 7.90 11.03
N ASP A 231 12.26 7.97 10.95
CA ASP A 231 13.09 6.77 11.05
C ASP A 231 12.98 6.11 12.44
N LYS A 232 12.79 6.90 13.50
CA LYS A 232 12.52 6.38 14.86
C LYS A 232 11.24 5.54 14.93
N LEU A 233 10.22 5.90 14.17
CA LEU A 233 8.97 5.14 14.10
C LEU A 233 9.19 3.78 13.46
N ARG A 234 10.00 3.73 12.39
CA ARG A 234 10.36 2.47 11.75
C ARG A 234 11.13 1.56 12.70
N GLU A 235 12.13 2.10 13.39
CA GLU A 235 12.90 1.35 14.38
C GLU A 235 12.02 0.81 15.50
N LYS A 236 11.11 1.65 16.02
CA LYS A 236 10.13 1.24 17.02
C LYS A 236 9.23 0.09 16.52
N LEU A 237 8.64 0.20 15.33
CA LEU A 237 7.76 -0.84 14.79
C LEU A 237 8.51 -2.17 14.54
N LEU A 238 9.75 -2.10 14.05
CA LEU A 238 10.59 -3.29 13.86
C LEU A 238 10.95 -3.94 15.21
N PHE A 239 11.21 -3.12 16.24
CA PHE A 239 11.43 -3.62 17.58
C PHE A 239 10.17 -4.26 18.16
N GLU A 240 8.99 -3.64 18.01
CA GLU A 240 7.72 -4.21 18.46
C GLU A 240 7.44 -5.58 17.82
N ASP A 241 7.59 -5.69 16.49
CA ASP A 241 7.42 -6.97 15.76
C ASP A 241 8.41 -8.05 16.21
N LYS A 242 9.67 -7.68 16.50
CA LYS A 242 10.67 -8.59 17.08
C LYS A 242 10.19 -9.11 18.45
N ILE A 243 9.79 -8.20 19.34
CA ILE A 243 9.30 -8.55 20.68
C ILE A 243 8.09 -9.50 20.61
N GLU A 244 7.10 -9.20 19.74
CA GLU A 244 5.90 -10.03 19.59
C GLU A 244 6.21 -11.44 19.10
N LYS A 245 7.20 -11.60 18.21
CA LYS A 245 7.59 -12.92 17.68
C LYS A 245 8.31 -13.79 18.72
N GLU A 246 9.02 -13.17 19.65
CA GLU A 246 9.86 -13.89 20.61
C GLU A 246 9.18 -14.12 21.97
N MET A 247 8.05 -13.46 22.25
CA MET A 247 7.40 -13.43 23.57
C MET A 247 7.04 -14.82 24.15
N GLU A 248 6.48 -15.72 23.34
CA GLU A 248 6.07 -17.05 23.80
C GLU A 248 7.30 -17.91 24.14
N TYR A 249 8.29 -17.93 23.24
CA TYR A 249 9.55 -18.64 23.46
C TYR A 249 10.29 -18.11 24.69
N ALA A 250 10.34 -16.79 24.88
CA ALA A 250 10.98 -16.16 26.02
C ALA A 250 10.34 -16.57 27.35
N LEU A 251 9.01 -16.71 27.39
CA LEU A 251 8.30 -17.20 28.56
C LEU A 251 8.60 -18.68 28.83
N GLU A 252 8.52 -19.53 27.80
CA GLU A 252 8.77 -20.97 27.93
C GLU A 252 10.22 -21.30 28.32
N SER A 253 11.18 -20.50 27.82
CA SER A 253 12.61 -20.66 28.14
C SER A 253 13.04 -19.98 29.44
N GLY A 254 12.12 -19.36 30.18
CA GLY A 254 12.41 -18.74 31.47
C GLY A 254 13.26 -17.46 31.38
N GLN A 255 13.24 -16.77 30.24
CA GLN A 255 13.98 -15.51 30.04
C GLN A 255 13.37 -14.34 30.84
N PHE A 256 12.10 -14.42 31.20
CA PHE A 256 11.51 -13.47 32.14
C PHE A 256 11.95 -13.84 33.56
N VAL A 257 12.63 -12.90 34.21
CA VAL A 257 13.21 -13.07 35.54
C VAL A 257 12.66 -12.02 36.49
N MET A 258 12.46 -12.41 37.76
CA MET A 258 11.96 -11.53 38.81
C MET A 258 13.13 -10.86 39.53
N TYR A 259 13.19 -9.53 39.46
CA TYR A 259 14.08 -8.72 40.28
C TYR A 259 13.31 -8.21 41.49
N LEU A 260 13.96 -8.12 42.65
CA LEU A 260 13.34 -7.64 43.89
C LEU A 260 13.92 -6.27 44.27
N GLN A 261 13.07 -5.25 44.25
CA GLN A 261 13.43 -3.93 44.78
C GLN A 261 13.01 -3.82 46.25
N PRO A 262 13.93 -3.61 47.20
CA PRO A 262 13.60 -3.60 48.63
C PRO A 262 12.75 -2.38 49.01
N LYS A 263 11.83 -2.57 49.96
CA LYS A 263 11.03 -1.53 50.60
C LYS A 263 11.51 -1.33 52.03
N TYR A 264 11.79 -0.08 52.40
CA TYR A 264 12.30 0.29 53.72
C TYR A 264 11.25 1.04 54.53
N ASN A 265 11.01 0.61 55.76
CA ASN A 265 10.15 1.31 56.70
C ASN A 265 10.99 2.30 57.52
N ILE A 266 10.87 3.59 57.19
CA ILE A 266 11.63 4.67 57.83
C ILE A 266 11.33 4.78 59.33
N LYS A 267 10.09 4.50 59.77
CA LYS A 267 9.71 4.61 61.19
C LYS A 267 10.26 3.47 62.04
N LEU A 268 10.32 2.28 61.47
CA LEU A 268 10.79 1.07 62.16
C LEU A 268 12.26 0.75 61.89
N ASP A 269 12.93 1.60 61.10
CA ASP A 269 14.31 1.48 60.64
C ASP A 269 14.68 0.06 60.18
N LYS A 270 13.81 -0.52 59.34
CA LYS A 270 13.99 -1.90 58.85
C LYS A 270 13.37 -2.13 57.47
N PHE A 271 13.89 -3.10 56.75
CA PHE A 271 13.24 -3.63 55.55
C PHE A 271 11.87 -4.23 55.90
N CYS A 272 10.87 -3.94 55.07
CA CYS A 272 9.49 -4.35 55.32
C CYS A 272 8.87 -5.15 54.16
N GLY A 273 9.60 -5.35 53.07
CA GLY A 273 9.13 -6.08 51.90
C GLY A 273 9.97 -5.78 50.68
N SER A 274 9.50 -6.23 49.53
CA SER A 274 10.07 -5.90 48.23
C SER A 274 8.99 -5.78 47.16
N GLU A 275 9.34 -5.17 46.04
CA GLU A 275 8.54 -5.17 44.82
C GLU A 275 9.16 -6.11 43.79
N ALA A 276 8.34 -7.01 43.25
CA ALA A 276 8.69 -7.86 42.13
C ALA A 276 8.62 -7.05 40.84
N LEU A 277 9.77 -6.90 40.19
CA LEU A 277 9.92 -6.22 38.92
C LEU A 277 10.38 -7.24 37.88
N VAL A 278 9.57 -7.45 36.86
CA VAL A 278 9.96 -8.29 35.73
C VAL A 278 11.14 -7.67 34.97
N ARG A 279 12.07 -8.51 34.53
CA ARG A 279 13.11 -8.18 33.55
C ARG A 279 13.12 -9.27 32.49
N TRP A 280 13.37 -8.89 31.25
CA TRP A 280 13.53 -9.88 30.18
C TRP A 280 15.02 -10.04 29.90
N GLN A 281 15.58 -11.16 30.36
CA GLN A 281 16.94 -11.57 30.08
C GLN A 281 17.00 -12.16 28.66
N TYR A 282 17.22 -11.30 27.67
CA TYR A 282 17.18 -11.67 26.26
C TYR A 282 18.39 -12.54 25.86
N THR A 283 19.57 -12.15 26.34
CA THR A 283 20.81 -12.95 26.28
C THR A 283 21.56 -12.77 27.59
N GLU A 284 22.68 -13.48 27.81
CA GLU A 284 23.49 -13.32 29.03
C GLU A 284 23.97 -11.87 29.28
N LYS A 285 24.08 -11.04 28.23
CA LYS A 285 24.60 -9.66 28.33
C LYS A 285 23.54 -8.59 28.07
N GLU A 286 22.35 -8.97 27.62
CA GLU A 286 21.31 -8.04 27.18
C GLU A 286 20.03 -8.23 27.99
N VAL A 287 19.58 -7.14 28.60
CA VAL A 287 18.33 -7.08 29.37
C VAL A 287 17.40 -6.07 28.71
N ILE A 288 16.21 -6.51 28.34
CA ILE A 288 15.15 -5.65 27.84
C ILE A 288 14.30 -5.21 29.03
N TYR A 289 14.08 -3.91 29.16
CA TYR A 289 13.42 -3.32 30.31
C TYR A 289 11.89 -3.29 30.13
N PRO A 290 11.11 -3.31 31.22
CA PRO A 290 9.64 -3.32 31.16
C PRO A 290 9.03 -2.20 30.31
N GLY A 291 9.64 -1.01 30.29
CA GLY A 291 9.16 0.10 29.48
C GLY A 291 9.11 -0.20 27.97
N ASP A 292 9.94 -1.14 27.51
CA ASP A 292 10.06 -1.48 26.09
C ASP A 292 9.09 -2.59 25.65
N PHE A 293 8.74 -3.53 26.55
CA PHE A 293 7.91 -4.69 26.18
C PHE A 293 6.52 -4.72 26.83
N ILE A 294 6.32 -4.12 28.01
CA ILE A 294 5.02 -4.14 28.71
C ILE A 294 3.92 -3.50 27.86
N PRO A 295 4.10 -2.32 27.23
CA PRO A 295 3.04 -1.72 26.40
C PRO A 295 2.61 -2.61 25.23
N ILE A 296 3.55 -3.37 24.67
CA ILE A 296 3.30 -4.31 23.57
C ILE A 296 2.44 -5.47 24.07
N PHE A 297 2.83 -6.05 25.21
CA PHE A 297 2.14 -7.17 25.83
C PHE A 297 0.75 -6.80 26.36
N GLU A 298 0.54 -5.55 26.78
CA GLU A 298 -0.78 -5.05 27.12
C GLU A 298 -1.68 -4.94 25.89
N LYS A 299 -1.14 -4.45 24.76
CA LYS A 299 -1.88 -4.28 23.51
C LYS A 299 -2.36 -5.61 22.93
N ASN A 300 -1.53 -6.66 22.98
CA ASN A 300 -1.88 -7.98 22.45
C ASN A 300 -2.47 -8.93 23.51
N GLY A 301 -2.46 -8.54 24.79
CA GLY A 301 -3.01 -9.30 25.92
C GLY A 301 -2.08 -10.37 26.49
N PHE A 302 -0.83 -10.47 26.01
CA PHE A 302 0.20 -11.39 26.51
C PHE A 302 0.64 -11.05 27.94
N ILE A 303 0.48 -9.79 28.38
CA ILE A 303 0.90 -9.31 29.71
C ILE A 303 0.36 -10.20 30.84
N ARG A 304 -0.83 -10.77 30.64
CA ARG A 304 -1.49 -11.64 31.60
C ARG A 304 -0.70 -12.92 31.92
N LYS A 305 -0.03 -13.49 30.90
CA LYS A 305 0.82 -14.66 31.09
C LYS A 305 2.06 -14.29 31.91
N ILE A 306 2.63 -13.11 31.65
CA ILE A 306 3.75 -12.58 32.41
C ILE A 306 3.37 -12.31 33.87
N ASP A 307 2.25 -11.63 34.12
CA ASP A 307 1.80 -11.28 35.47
C ASP A 307 1.57 -12.55 36.31
N MET A 308 0.91 -13.56 35.74
CA MET A 308 0.72 -14.86 36.39
C MET A 308 2.04 -15.60 36.64
N TYR A 309 2.96 -15.57 35.67
CA TYR A 309 4.28 -16.17 35.80
C TYR A 309 5.09 -15.50 36.92
N ILE A 310 5.11 -14.17 36.98
CA ILE A 310 5.83 -13.44 38.03
C ILE A 310 5.20 -13.66 39.41
N LEU A 311 3.87 -13.75 39.50
CA LEU A 311 3.20 -14.16 40.73
C LEU A 311 3.67 -15.55 41.19
N GLU A 312 3.71 -16.53 40.28
CA GLU A 312 4.18 -17.87 40.59
C GLU A 312 5.64 -17.87 41.09
N GLN A 313 6.51 -17.09 40.46
CA GLN A 313 7.91 -16.93 40.91
C GLN A 313 8.00 -16.29 42.30
N ALA A 314 7.20 -15.26 42.59
CA ALA A 314 7.16 -14.64 43.91
C ALA A 314 6.70 -15.65 44.99
N CYS A 315 5.67 -16.46 44.71
CA CYS A 315 5.21 -17.50 45.61
C CYS A 315 6.28 -18.59 45.84
N LYS A 316 6.99 -19.02 44.79
CA LYS A 316 8.11 -19.97 44.90
C LYS A 316 9.24 -19.42 45.74
N GLU A 317 9.61 -18.15 45.57
CA GLU A 317 10.66 -17.51 46.35
C GLU A 317 10.30 -17.44 47.84
N ILE A 318 9.05 -17.04 48.15
CA ILE A 318 8.54 -17.04 49.54
C ILE A 318 8.60 -18.45 50.15
N ARG A 319 8.17 -19.49 49.41
CA ARG A 319 8.25 -20.88 49.87
C ARG A 319 9.68 -21.33 50.13
N SER A 320 10.60 -21.02 49.22
CA SER A 320 12.03 -21.31 49.34
C SER A 320 12.65 -20.68 50.60
N LEU A 321 12.25 -19.44 50.95
CA LEU A 321 12.68 -18.78 52.18
C LEU A 321 12.16 -19.51 53.42
N PHE A 322 10.88 -19.90 53.43
CA PHE A 322 10.33 -20.72 54.51
C PHE A 322 11.07 -22.05 54.68
N ASP A 323 11.38 -22.73 53.58
CA ASP A 323 12.12 -24.01 53.60
C ASP A 323 13.54 -23.85 54.16
N LYS A 324 14.14 -22.67 54.01
CA LYS A 324 15.44 -22.30 54.60
C LYS A 324 15.35 -21.81 56.04
N GLY A 325 14.16 -21.77 56.64
CA GLY A 325 13.93 -21.27 58.00
C GLY A 325 13.99 -19.74 58.13
N ILE A 326 13.94 -19.01 57.01
CA ILE A 326 13.93 -17.55 56.98
C ILE A 326 12.47 -17.09 56.97
N SER A 327 12.08 -16.19 57.88
CA SER A 327 10.77 -15.55 57.83
C SER A 327 10.71 -14.59 56.63
N PRO A 328 9.93 -14.89 55.57
CA PRO A 328 9.91 -14.06 54.39
C PRO A 328 9.19 -12.74 54.67
N LEU A 329 9.68 -11.66 54.06
CA LEU A 329 8.95 -10.41 53.99
C LEU A 329 7.98 -10.44 52.79
N PRO A 330 6.88 -9.66 52.83
CA PRO A 330 5.95 -9.57 51.70
C PRO A 330 6.62 -9.12 50.40
N ILE A 331 6.28 -9.79 49.30
CA ILE A 331 6.64 -9.40 47.93
C ILE A 331 5.40 -8.81 47.26
N SER A 332 5.48 -7.56 46.80
CA SER A 332 4.42 -6.92 46.03
C SER A 332 4.57 -7.28 44.55
N VAL A 333 3.49 -7.74 43.91
CA VAL A 333 3.46 -8.08 42.48
C VAL A 333 2.51 -7.13 41.76
N ASN A 334 2.96 -6.57 40.63
CA ASN A 334 2.15 -5.70 39.80
C ASN A 334 1.26 -6.50 38.86
N PHE A 335 0.04 -6.01 38.62
CA PHE A 335 -0.92 -6.59 37.69
C PHE A 335 -1.43 -5.52 36.74
N SER A 336 -1.49 -5.85 35.45
CA SER A 336 -2.10 -4.98 34.45
C SER A 336 -3.62 -4.89 34.65
N ARG A 337 -4.21 -3.77 34.23
CA ARG A 337 -5.66 -3.54 34.28
C ARG A 337 -6.45 -4.63 33.56
N VAL A 338 -5.86 -5.23 32.53
CA VAL A 338 -6.50 -6.27 31.71
C VAL A 338 -6.80 -7.53 32.54
N ASP A 339 -6.01 -7.83 33.57
CA ASP A 339 -6.23 -9.01 34.40
C ASP A 339 -7.46 -8.90 35.30
N PHE A 340 -7.76 -7.69 35.79
CA PHE A 340 -8.94 -7.46 36.63
C PHE A 340 -10.28 -7.52 35.85
N LEU A 341 -10.23 -7.42 34.52
CA LEU A 341 -11.44 -7.46 33.68
C LEU A 341 -11.96 -8.88 33.42
N LYS A 342 -11.19 -9.93 33.72
CA LYS A 342 -11.63 -11.32 33.60
C LYS A 342 -11.63 -12.01 34.97
N LYS A 343 -12.73 -12.69 35.31
CA LYS A 343 -12.97 -13.48 36.55
C LYS A 343 -11.99 -14.64 36.83
N ILE A 344 -10.81 -14.69 36.20
CA ILE A 344 -9.87 -15.81 36.28
C ILE A 344 -8.90 -15.69 37.47
N LEU A 345 -8.61 -14.46 37.93
CA LEU A 345 -7.68 -14.22 39.06
C LEU A 345 -8.15 -14.87 40.38
N LEU A 346 -9.46 -15.01 40.57
CA LEU A 346 -10.05 -15.64 41.73
C LEU A 346 -10.83 -16.89 41.29
N LYS A 347 -10.10 -17.97 40.99
CA LYS A 347 -10.68 -19.30 41.16
C LYS A 347 -10.52 -19.66 42.63
N THR A 348 -11.55 -19.35 43.43
CA THR A 348 -11.74 -19.97 44.75
C THR A 348 -12.00 -21.45 44.62
#